data_AF-A0A0H1R9U1-F1
#
_entry.id   AF-A0A0H1R9U1-F1
#
_cell.length_a   1.000
_cell.length_b   1.000
_cell.length_c   1.000
_cell.angle_alpha   90.00
_cell.angle_beta   90.00
_cell.angle_gamma   90.00
#
_symmetry.space_group_name_H-M   'P 1'
#
loop_
_entity.id
_entity.type
_entity.pdbx_description
1 polymer ?
#
loop_
_entity_poly.entity_id
_entity_poly.type
_entity_poly.pdbx_seq_one_letter_code
_entity_poly.pdbx_strand_id
1 'polypeptide(L)'
;MIRSLPKIGASSKLLFTTTGSTSFSGVSKAVERPSALAGRHLSGDGRLAPWRLHDLRRTFAAGCARLGVPLHVVETSLNHTSGTFGGIVAVYQRHDFLDERRQALETRGRFVIGLTGSGSGPALTE
;
A
#
# COMPACT_ATOMS: atom_id res chain seq x y z
N MET A 1 11.93 -8.57 8.21
CA MET A 1 10.71 -7.96 8.77
C MET A 1 9.55 -8.96 8.93
N ILE A 2 9.18 -9.79 7.94
CA ILE A 2 8.03 -10.72 8.10
C ILE A 2 8.29 -11.82 9.16
N ARG A 3 9.48 -12.42 9.16
CA ARG A 3 9.82 -13.52 10.09
C ARG A 3 9.82 -13.12 11.57
N SER A 4 9.94 -11.83 11.87
CA SER A 4 9.96 -11.28 13.23
C SER A 4 8.58 -10.87 13.76
N LEU A 5 7.53 -10.99 12.93
CA LEU A 5 6.16 -10.65 13.36
C LEU A 5 5.59 -11.75 14.25
N PRO A 6 4.69 -11.41 15.20
CA PRO A 6 3.96 -12.39 15.98
C PRO A 6 3.23 -13.39 15.08
N LYS A 7 3.34 -14.68 15.40
CA LYS A 7 2.63 -15.76 14.68
C LYS A 7 1.29 -16.04 15.37
N ILE A 8 0.22 -16.06 14.59
CA ILE A 8 -1.12 -16.42 15.09
C ILE A 8 -1.38 -17.89 14.74
N GLY A 9 -1.60 -18.71 15.77
CA GLY A 9 -1.73 -20.16 15.66
C GLY A 9 -0.38 -20.88 15.60
N ALA A 10 -0.28 -22.02 16.30
CA ALA A 10 0.98 -22.76 16.46
C ALA A 10 1.59 -23.24 15.12
N SER A 11 0.73 -23.55 14.13
CA SER A 11 1.14 -24.16 12.86
C SER A 11 0.51 -23.47 11.63
N SER A 12 0.16 -22.18 11.73
CA SER A 12 -0.49 -21.49 10.60
C SER A 12 0.46 -21.34 9.41
N LYS A 13 -0.04 -21.66 8.21
CA LYS A 13 0.64 -21.41 6.93
C LYS A 13 0.24 -20.07 6.29
N LEU A 14 -0.66 -19.32 6.94
CA LEU A 14 -1.23 -18.09 6.39
C LEU A 14 -0.43 -16.88 6.86
N LEU A 15 -0.12 -15.96 5.93
CA LEU A 15 0.52 -14.69 6.28
C LEU A 15 -0.47 -13.72 6.96
N PHE A 16 -1.73 -13.70 6.49
CA PHE A 16 -2.79 -12.84 7.03
C PHE A 16 -3.94 -13.68 7.56
N THR A 17 -4.02 -13.79 8.89
CA THR A 17 -5.06 -14.51 9.62
C THR A 17 -5.26 -13.90 11.00
N THR A 18 -6.48 -14.03 11.55
CA THR A 18 -6.80 -13.66 12.94
C THR A 18 -7.10 -14.87 13.81
N THR A 19 -7.18 -16.07 13.22
CA THR A 19 -7.56 -17.33 13.90
C THR A 19 -6.44 -18.37 13.84
N GLY A 20 -5.47 -18.20 12.92
CA GLY A 20 -4.44 -19.19 12.61
C GLY A 20 -4.90 -20.28 11.65
N SER A 21 -6.22 -20.48 11.48
CA SER A 21 -6.80 -21.56 10.67
C SER A 21 -7.51 -21.07 9.40
N THR A 22 -7.97 -19.82 9.38
CA THR A 22 -8.70 -19.24 8.24
C THR A 22 -8.06 -17.94 7.75
N SER A 23 -8.18 -17.66 6.44
CA SER A 23 -7.71 -16.41 5.85
C SER A 23 -8.46 -15.21 6.40
N PHE A 24 -7.78 -14.07 6.46
CA PHE A 24 -8.40 -12.80 6.85
C PHE A 24 -9.59 -12.44 5.94
N SER A 25 -10.74 -12.12 6.55
CA SER A 25 -11.95 -11.66 5.86
C SER A 25 -12.53 -10.36 6.44
N GLY A 26 -11.95 -9.81 7.50
CA GLY A 26 -12.48 -8.68 8.29
C GLY A 26 -12.30 -7.29 7.67
N VAL A 27 -12.53 -7.13 6.36
CA VAL A 27 -12.23 -5.90 5.61
C VAL A 27 -13.03 -4.69 6.14
N SER A 28 -14.32 -4.84 6.44
CA SER A 28 -15.15 -3.73 6.92
C SER A 28 -14.63 -3.14 8.24
N LYS A 29 -14.26 -4.01 9.19
CA LYS A 29 -13.66 -3.60 10.48
C LYS A 29 -12.31 -2.92 10.28
N ALA A 30 -11.55 -3.31 9.27
CA ALA A 30 -10.25 -2.72 8.93
C ALA A 30 -10.36 -1.32 8.31
N VAL A 31 -11.54 -0.89 7.87
CA VAL A 31 -11.80 0.49 7.40
C VAL A 31 -12.45 1.32 8.51
N GLU A 32 -13.41 0.74 9.24
CA GLU A 32 -14.16 1.43 10.29
C GLU A 32 -13.25 1.92 11.43
N ARG A 33 -12.39 1.04 11.95
CA ARG A 33 -11.53 1.37 13.11
C ARG A 33 -10.56 2.51 12.81
N PRO A 34 -9.78 2.50 11.70
CA PRO A 34 -8.93 3.64 11.37
C PRO A 34 -9.73 4.91 11.08
N SER A 35 -10.90 4.81 10.45
CA SER A 35 -11.75 5.99 10.18
C SER A 35 -12.22 6.66 11.48
N ALA A 36 -12.68 5.87 12.45
CA ALA A 36 -13.10 6.37 13.75
C ALA A 36 -11.92 6.96 14.54
N LEU A 37 -10.74 6.34 14.47
CA LEU A 37 -9.53 6.89 15.08
C LEU A 37 -9.13 8.21 14.43
N ALA A 38 -9.05 8.26 13.10
CA ALA A 38 -8.70 9.46 12.35
C ALA A 38 -9.67 10.61 12.64
N GLY A 39 -10.98 10.35 12.67
CA GLY A 39 -11.98 11.37 13.01
C GLY A 39 -11.75 12.04 14.38
N ARG A 40 -11.18 11.33 15.36
CA ARG A 40 -10.81 11.92 16.67
C ARG A 40 -9.58 12.81 16.63
N HIS A 41 -8.75 12.71 15.60
CA HIS A 41 -7.48 13.41 15.47
C HIS A 41 -7.46 14.47 14.36
N LEU A 42 -8.49 14.52 13.52
CA LEU A 42 -8.64 15.57 12.50
C LEU A 42 -9.09 16.88 13.16
N SER A 43 -8.40 17.98 12.85
CA SER A 43 -8.83 19.33 13.21
C SER A 43 -10.03 19.77 12.35
N GLY A 44 -10.86 20.70 12.85
CA GLY A 44 -12.04 21.19 12.13
C GLY A 44 -13.31 20.42 12.48
N ASP A 45 -14.18 20.15 11.51
CA ASP A 45 -15.44 19.42 11.73
C ASP A 45 -15.23 17.93 12.10
N GLY A 46 -13.99 17.46 12.10
CA GLY A 46 -13.59 16.11 12.52
C GLY A 46 -14.09 15.00 11.61
N ARG A 47 -14.65 15.32 10.43
CA ARG A 47 -15.29 14.34 9.56
C ARG A 47 -14.35 13.91 8.45
N LEU A 48 -13.86 12.68 8.54
CA LEU A 48 -13.17 12.03 7.45
C LEU A 48 -14.17 11.75 6.31
N ALA A 49 -13.81 12.15 5.08
CA ALA A 49 -14.59 11.79 3.90
C ALA A 49 -14.72 10.26 3.77
N PRO A 50 -15.86 9.73 3.29
CA PRO A 50 -16.01 8.29 3.08
C PRO A 50 -14.91 7.73 2.18
N TRP A 51 -14.28 6.64 2.60
CA TRP A 51 -13.25 5.93 1.84
C TRP A 51 -13.41 4.42 2.01
N ARG A 52 -12.77 3.66 1.11
CA ARG A 52 -12.77 2.20 1.07
C ARG A 52 -11.33 1.70 1.03
N LEU A 53 -11.10 0.43 1.35
CA LEU A 53 -9.75 -0.16 1.30
C LEU A 53 -9.05 0.04 -0.05
N HIS A 54 -9.81 0.05 -1.16
CA HIS A 54 -9.27 0.29 -2.50
C HIS A 54 -8.65 1.69 -2.67
N ASP A 55 -9.05 2.67 -1.87
CA ASP A 55 -8.43 4.00 -1.84
C ASP A 55 -6.96 3.97 -1.45
N LEU A 56 -6.54 2.98 -0.66
CA LEU A 56 -5.12 2.81 -0.34
C LEU A 56 -4.30 2.48 -1.60
N ARG A 57 -4.87 1.74 -2.56
CA ARG A 57 -4.20 1.46 -3.85
C ARG A 57 -4.12 2.71 -4.73
N ARG A 58 -5.19 3.50 -4.78
CA ARG A 58 -5.21 4.80 -5.49
C ARG A 58 -4.18 5.77 -4.89
N THR A 59 -4.14 5.84 -3.56
CA THR A 59 -3.20 6.68 -2.79
C THR A 59 -1.75 6.19 -2.92
N PHE A 60 -1.54 4.89 -3.10
CA PHE A 60 -0.24 4.32 -3.45
C PHE A 60 0.21 4.82 -4.84
N ALA A 61 -0.61 4.64 -5.88
CA ALA A 61 -0.28 5.06 -7.24
C ALA A 61 0.05 6.55 -7.34
N ALA A 62 -0.84 7.41 -6.84
CA ALA A 62 -0.63 8.86 -6.87
C ALA A 62 0.62 9.27 -6.07
N GLY A 63 0.86 8.63 -4.92
CA GLY A 63 2.05 8.88 -4.11
C GLY A 63 3.35 8.44 -4.79
N CYS A 64 3.35 7.28 -5.46
CA CYS A 64 4.51 6.81 -6.23
C CYS A 64 4.80 7.70 -7.43
N ALA A 65 3.77 8.17 -8.14
CA ALA A 65 3.94 9.14 -9.23
C ALA A 65 4.60 10.43 -8.73
N ARG A 66 4.16 10.96 -7.58
CA ARG A 66 4.79 12.14 -6.95
C ARG A 66 6.25 11.92 -6.56
N LEU A 67 6.62 10.68 -6.24
CA LEU A 67 8.00 10.30 -5.88
C LEU A 67 8.84 9.91 -7.10
N GLY A 68 8.36 10.14 -8.33
CA GLY A 68 9.08 9.88 -9.57
C GLY A 68 9.18 8.40 -9.95
N VAL A 69 8.38 7.52 -9.35
CA VAL A 69 8.36 6.10 -9.73
C VAL A 69 7.76 5.96 -11.13
N PRO A 70 8.43 5.26 -12.07
CA PRO A 70 7.92 5.09 -13.43
C PRO A 70 6.54 4.43 -13.49
N LEU A 71 5.67 4.87 -14.40
CA LEU A 71 4.29 4.37 -14.52
C LEU A 71 4.22 2.85 -14.63
N HIS A 72 5.05 2.23 -15.46
CA HIS A 72 5.06 0.77 -15.66
C HIS A 72 5.42 0.01 -14.37
N VAL A 73 6.27 0.57 -13.50
CA VAL A 73 6.59 0.01 -12.19
C VAL A 73 5.42 0.16 -11.22
N VAL A 74 4.71 1.29 -11.25
CA VAL A 74 3.49 1.51 -10.44
C VAL A 74 2.40 0.53 -10.84
N GLU A 75 2.14 0.39 -12.13
CA GLU A 75 1.12 -0.51 -12.68
C GLU A 75 1.43 -1.98 -12.37
N THR A 76 2.68 -2.43 -12.53
CA THR A 76 3.08 -3.81 -12.15
C THR A 76 3.08 -4.03 -10.64
N SER A 77 3.41 -3.02 -9.83
CA SER A 77 3.28 -3.08 -8.36
C SER A 77 1.82 -3.29 -7.94
N LEU A 78 0.89 -2.70 -8.68
CA LEU A 78 -0.55 -2.89 -8.50
C LEU A 78 -1.08 -4.17 -9.15
N ASN A 79 -0.24 -4.94 -9.85
CA ASN A 79 -0.63 -6.12 -10.61
C ASN A 79 -1.69 -5.81 -11.69
N HIS A 80 -1.60 -4.63 -12.30
CA HIS A 80 -2.40 -4.28 -13.46
C HIS A 80 -1.86 -4.98 -14.70
N THR A 81 -2.73 -5.67 -15.42
CA THR A 81 -2.41 -6.39 -16.67
C THR A 81 -3.17 -5.83 -17.87
N SER A 82 -4.04 -4.84 -17.64
CA SER A 82 -4.79 -4.10 -18.66
C SER A 82 -4.31 -2.65 -18.74
N GLY A 83 -4.85 -1.87 -19.67
CA GLY A 83 -4.46 -0.47 -19.85
C GLY A 83 -3.04 -0.36 -20.41
N THR A 84 -2.11 0.17 -19.61
CA THR A 84 -0.69 0.39 -19.98
C THR A 84 0.00 -0.88 -20.50
N PHE A 85 -0.39 -2.06 -19.99
CA PHE A 85 0.14 -3.35 -20.42
C PHE A 85 -0.77 -4.12 -21.39
N GLY A 86 -1.80 -3.46 -21.93
CA GLY A 86 -2.70 -4.06 -22.91
C GLY A 86 -2.15 -4.03 -24.34
N GLY A 87 -2.79 -4.79 -25.23
CA GLY A 87 -2.49 -4.77 -26.67
C GLY A 87 -1.09 -5.24 -27.01
N ILE A 88 -0.44 -4.57 -27.97
CA ILE A 88 0.90 -4.95 -28.45
C ILE A 88 1.96 -4.86 -27.34
N VAL A 89 1.76 -3.97 -26.35
CA VAL A 89 2.67 -3.83 -25.20
C VAL A 89 2.80 -5.14 -24.45
N ALA A 90 1.70 -5.88 -24.28
CA ALA A 90 1.69 -7.19 -23.61
C ALA A 90 2.57 -8.23 -24.32
N VAL A 91 2.80 -8.07 -25.63
CA VAL A 91 3.59 -9.02 -26.44
C VAL A 91 5.07 -8.91 -26.10
N TYR A 92 5.60 -7.69 -26.02
CA TYR A 92 7.03 -7.45 -25.82
C TYR A 92 7.42 -7.09 -24.38
N GLN A 93 6.51 -6.51 -23.58
CA GLN A 93 6.81 -6.10 -22.22
C GLN A 93 6.45 -7.22 -21.23
N ARG A 94 7.38 -8.17 -21.08
CA ARG A 94 7.21 -9.36 -20.20
C ARG A 94 8.00 -9.32 -18.89
N HIS A 95 8.83 -8.30 -18.71
CA HIS A 95 9.59 -8.13 -17.47
C HIS A 95 8.64 -7.89 -16.29
N ASP A 96 8.91 -8.54 -15.16
CA ASP A 96 8.05 -8.48 -13.96
C ASP A 96 8.42 -7.34 -13.00
N PHE A 97 9.54 -6.67 -13.26
CA PHE A 97 10.07 -5.50 -12.56
C PHE A 97 10.19 -5.72 -11.04
N LEU A 98 10.52 -6.93 -10.59
CA LEU A 98 10.49 -7.26 -9.16
C LEU A 98 11.39 -6.35 -8.31
N ASP A 99 12.56 -5.97 -8.83
CA ASP A 99 13.51 -5.13 -8.10
C ASP A 99 13.03 -3.68 -8.04
N GLU A 100 12.51 -3.15 -9.14
CA GLU A 100 11.95 -1.80 -9.22
C GLU A 100 10.67 -1.68 -8.38
N ARG A 101 9.83 -2.72 -8.39
CA ARG A 101 8.62 -2.81 -7.54
C ARG A 101 9.00 -2.82 -6.06
N ARG A 102 10.05 -3.55 -5.69
CA ARG A 102 10.58 -3.54 -4.31
C ARG A 102 11.03 -2.13 -3.94
N GLN A 103 11.83 -1.50 -4.78
CA GLN A 103 12.32 -0.13 -4.54
C GLN A 103 11.16 0.88 -4.42
N ALA A 104 10.12 0.74 -5.25
CA ALA A 104 8.93 1.59 -5.18
C ALA A 104 8.18 1.42 -3.85
N LEU A 105 7.97 0.18 -3.39
CA LEU A 105 7.35 -0.12 -2.09
C LEU A 105 8.18 0.41 -0.92
N GLU A 106 9.50 0.23 -0.95
CA GLU A 106 10.41 0.74 0.08
C GLU A 106 10.43 2.26 0.13
N THR A 107 10.47 2.92 -1.02
CA THR A 107 10.44 4.38 -1.13
C THR A 107 9.12 4.95 -0.61
N ARG A 108 7.99 4.33 -0.99
CA ARG A 108 6.68 4.71 -0.46
C ARG A 108 6.59 4.46 1.05
N GLY A 109 7.11 3.33 1.52
CA GLY A 109 7.13 2.96 2.94
C GLY A 109 7.93 3.96 3.78
N ARG A 110 9.14 4.32 3.33
CA ARG A 110 9.96 5.37 3.95
C ARG A 110 9.22 6.71 4.02
N PHE A 111 8.55 7.11 2.94
CA PHE A 111 7.73 8.32 2.94
C PHE A 111 6.62 8.26 4.00
N VAL A 112 5.87 7.17 4.10
CA VAL A 112 4.80 7.02 5.12
C VAL A 112 5.38 7.10 6.54
N ILE A 113 6.49 6.43 6.79
CA ILE A 113 7.16 6.46 8.10
C ILE A 113 7.64 7.88 8.44
N GLY A 114 8.14 8.63 7.46
CA GLY A 114 8.54 10.02 7.64
C GLY A 114 7.39 10.93 8.07
N LEU A 115 6.15 10.64 7.67
CA LEU A 115 4.97 11.40 8.11
C LEU A 115 4.70 11.29 9.61
N THR A 116 5.19 10.25 10.28
CA THR A 116 4.91 10.00 11.70
C THR A 116 5.94 10.61 12.66
N GLY A 117 6.89 11.42 12.17
CA GLY A 117 7.77 12.23 13.02
C GLY A 117 9.06 11.56 13.52
N SER A 118 9.47 10.42 12.94
CA SER A 118 10.76 9.78 13.26
C SER A 118 11.71 9.84 12.08
N GLY A 119 12.40 10.98 11.92
CA GLY A 119 13.54 11.14 11.01
C GLY A 119 13.26 12.01 9.78
N SER A 120 14.07 13.05 9.63
CA SER A 120 14.13 14.00 8.53
C SER A 120 13.94 13.33 7.15
N GLY A 121 12.79 13.58 6.51
CA GLY A 121 12.54 13.21 5.11
C GLY A 121 13.05 14.31 4.17
N PRO A 122 13.43 13.98 2.93
CA PRO A 122 14.01 14.96 2.01
C PRO A 122 13.00 16.07 1.74
N ALA A 123 13.50 17.31 1.73
CA ALA A 123 12.73 18.47 1.32
C ALA A 123 12.12 18.20 -0.06
N LEU A 124 10.79 18.20 -0.12
CA LEU A 124 10.07 18.17 -1.39
C LEU A 124 10.30 19.54 -2.04
N THR A 125 11.18 19.61 -3.03
CA THR A 125 11.26 20.75 -3.94
C THR A 125 10.04 20.73 -4.86
N GLU A 126 9.37 21.88 -4.95
CA GLU A 126 8.24 22.18 -5.85
C GLU A 126 8.61 22.06 -7.33
#